data_AF-K9SJT1-F1
#
_entry.id   AF-K9SJT1-F1
#
_cell.length_a   1.000
_cell.length_b   1.000
_cell.length_c   1.000
_cell.angle_alpha   90.00
_cell.angle_beta   90.00
_cell.angle_gamma   90.00
#
_symmetry.space_group_name_H-M   'P 1'
#
loop_
_entity.id
_entity.type
_entity.pdbx_description
1 polymer ?
#
loop_
_entity_poly.entity_id
_entity_poly.type
_entity_poly.pdbx_seq_one_letter_code
_entity_poly.pdbx_strand_id
1 'polypeptide(L)'
;MSQGLKYKLFDLATSTGLCLGCGLLAMNISVGRSIASQFDLPPAPISDIPDIPISPSPIPDQPLPPIYAQDINEQTNIRVYEIASPAVVSIQSGRGNGSGTIIDPKGLVLTSAHVVRTAQKVTVRLLDDRQFDGQVIASSRDPDLALIRLDRVTEPLPHVELISSANDIKVGQRAFAIGNPFGRFAGTLTTGIVSRLDRDRHLIQTDAAINPGNSGGPLLNSRGQLIGVNSAIFTARGNEGSIGLGFAIAADPVKDFVAAALSGQIGIDRSFKPPINLALNGRASRAALTASDETLPDGSFYKAFTFNGTSGQKVNLQMRSNEIDSYMILLDGEGNKIAEDDDGGSGNDASITLTLPKDGNYVVYANTYDVGEIGNFTISAQPLNINPNRSIPPSFPNSNTPRNSASAFSPAPNVILQRRGILGPGSRVLARDGSLFEAFSFEGIAGQVVEITLASEDFRPYLVLFSPQKQVIEQNSGITADRQNAAITLELPQTGTYGIVANTYDQSGRGEYVLTVKSLQ
;
A
#
# COMPACT_ATOMS: atom_id res chain seq x y z
N MET A 1 -4.69 21.02 -63.19
CA MET A 1 -5.95 20.83 -62.43
C MET A 1 -5.55 20.81 -60.95
N SER A 2 -5.36 21.98 -60.34
CA SER A 2 -6.36 22.86 -59.71
C SER A 2 -6.62 22.49 -58.24
N GLN A 3 -5.89 23.12 -57.30
CA GLN A 3 -6.39 24.09 -56.28
C GLN A 3 -7.06 23.37 -55.08
N GLY A 4 -6.68 23.49 -53.80
CA GLY A 4 -6.18 24.66 -53.08
C GLY A 4 -7.34 25.58 -52.69
N LEU A 5 -8.01 25.38 -51.54
CA LEU A 5 -8.98 26.35 -50.99
C LEU A 5 -9.22 26.08 -49.47
N LYS A 6 -8.66 26.92 -48.59
CA LYS A 6 -9.29 28.04 -47.84
C LYS A 6 -10.15 27.64 -46.64
N TYR A 7 -9.58 27.79 -45.45
CA TYR A 7 -10.32 28.13 -44.24
C TYR A 7 -10.83 29.57 -44.35
N LYS A 8 -12.12 29.78 -44.08
CA LYS A 8 -12.73 31.10 -43.96
C LYS A 8 -13.44 31.20 -42.62
N LEU A 9 -13.17 32.32 -41.96
CA LEU A 9 -13.69 32.80 -40.69
C LEU A 9 -15.22 32.74 -40.60
N PHE A 10 -15.71 32.50 -39.39
CA PHE A 10 -16.90 33.19 -38.89
C PHE A 10 -16.58 33.86 -37.55
N ASP A 11 -16.96 35.12 -37.52
CA ASP A 11 -16.75 36.16 -36.52
C ASP A 11 -18.00 36.23 -35.63
N LEU A 12 -17.87 36.46 -34.33
CA LEU A 12 -18.97 37.01 -33.53
C LEU A 12 -18.45 37.87 -32.35
N ALA A 13 -18.29 39.14 -32.71
CA ALA A 13 -18.48 40.38 -31.96
C ALA A 13 -18.71 40.35 -30.44
N THR A 14 -17.82 41.09 -29.79
CA THR A 14 -17.95 41.84 -28.53
C THR A 14 -19.09 42.87 -28.56
N SER A 15 -19.74 43.07 -27.41
CA SER A 15 -20.63 44.20 -27.13
C SER A 15 -20.41 44.69 -25.69
N THR A 16 -19.60 45.74 -25.57
CA THR A 16 -19.57 46.67 -24.43
C THR A 16 -20.48 47.86 -24.75
N GLY A 17 -21.33 48.24 -23.80
CA GLY A 17 -22.20 49.42 -23.87
C GLY A 17 -22.22 50.14 -22.53
N LEU A 18 -21.64 51.34 -22.55
CA LEU A 18 -21.36 52.27 -21.45
C LEU A 18 -22.56 53.21 -21.19
N CYS A 19 -22.76 53.67 -19.95
CA CYS A 19 -23.41 54.95 -19.67
C CYS A 19 -22.75 55.66 -18.48
N LEU A 20 -22.23 56.87 -18.75
CA LEU A 20 -21.85 57.97 -17.84
C LEU A 20 -23.09 58.46 -17.06
N GLY A 21 -23.06 59.17 -15.92
CA GLY A 21 -22.03 59.86 -15.13
C GLY A 21 -22.69 60.89 -14.17
N CYS A 22 -21.87 61.51 -13.31
CA CYS A 22 -22.11 62.59 -12.30
C CYS A 22 -22.70 62.18 -10.92
N GLY A 23 -22.13 62.54 -9.76
CA GLY A 23 -21.04 63.47 -9.44
C GLY A 23 -20.56 63.38 -7.96
N LEU A 24 -19.40 63.99 -7.70
CA LEU A 24 -18.66 64.11 -6.43
C LEU A 24 -19.41 64.85 -5.31
N LEU A 25 -19.19 64.46 -4.04
CA LEU A 25 -18.50 65.31 -3.05
C LEU A 25 -18.04 64.52 -1.80
N ALA A 26 -16.94 65.01 -1.22
CA ALA A 26 -16.06 64.37 -0.23
C ALA A 26 -16.56 64.43 1.22
N MET A 27 -16.00 63.57 2.11
CA MET A 27 -15.12 64.03 3.20
C MET A 27 -14.50 62.88 4.01
N ASN A 28 -13.28 63.18 4.47
CA ASN A 28 -12.31 62.41 5.25
C ASN A 28 -12.83 61.78 6.53
N ILE A 29 -12.29 60.61 6.92
CA ILE A 29 -11.94 60.33 8.32
C ILE A 29 -10.61 59.55 8.37
N SER A 30 -9.63 60.14 9.06
CA SER A 30 -8.48 59.45 9.63
C SER A 30 -8.30 59.92 11.07
N VAL A 31 -7.71 59.02 11.87
CA VAL A 31 -7.09 59.18 13.19
C VAL A 31 -7.99 59.05 14.42
N GLY A 32 -7.57 58.17 15.34
CA GLY A 32 -7.71 58.43 16.78
C GLY A 32 -8.10 57.24 17.66
N ARG A 33 -7.13 56.72 18.43
CA ARG A 33 -7.32 55.75 19.52
C ARG A 33 -7.91 56.40 20.78
N SER A 34 -8.69 55.59 21.50
CA SER A 34 -8.96 55.55 22.96
C SER A 34 -9.82 56.64 23.60
N ILE A 35 -10.86 56.23 24.36
CA ILE A 35 -11.00 56.35 25.83
C ILE A 35 -12.34 55.70 26.24
N ALA A 36 -12.34 54.99 27.37
CA ALA A 36 -13.48 54.34 28.00
C ALA A 36 -14.50 55.33 28.60
N SER A 37 -15.80 54.99 28.54
CA SER A 37 -16.75 55.16 29.67
C SER A 37 -18.16 54.65 29.33
N GLN A 38 -18.65 53.76 30.19
CA GLN A 38 -19.95 53.84 30.88
C GLN A 38 -21.23 53.45 30.11
N PHE A 39 -21.59 52.16 30.24
CA PHE A 39 -22.97 51.75 30.50
C PHE A 39 -22.95 50.73 31.65
N ASP A 40 -23.25 51.21 32.85
CA ASP A 40 -23.60 50.40 34.01
C ASP A 40 -24.97 49.75 33.75
N LEU A 41 -25.02 48.42 33.73
CA LEU A 41 -26.24 47.67 34.00
C LEU A 41 -26.09 47.03 35.38
N PRO A 42 -27.09 47.17 36.28
CA PRO A 42 -26.99 46.60 37.61
C PRO A 42 -26.95 45.06 37.54
N PRO A 43 -26.22 44.38 38.42
CA PRO A 43 -26.27 42.93 38.51
C PRO A 43 -27.70 42.52 38.92
N ALA A 44 -28.32 41.66 38.12
CA ALA A 44 -29.55 40.99 38.52
C ALA A 44 -29.29 40.17 39.81
N PRO A 45 -30.24 40.14 40.75
CA PRO A 45 -30.08 39.36 41.97
C PRO A 45 -29.93 37.87 41.62
N ILE A 46 -28.82 37.28 42.04
CA ILE A 46 -28.64 35.83 42.08
C ILE A 46 -29.49 35.35 43.26
N SER A 47 -30.71 34.91 42.96
CA SER A 47 -31.59 34.28 43.94
C SER A 47 -32.21 33.03 43.32
N ASP A 48 -31.83 31.90 43.90
CA ASP A 48 -32.45 30.57 43.87
C ASP A 48 -32.50 29.85 42.52
N ILE A 49 -31.33 29.45 42.02
CA ILE A 49 -31.23 28.17 41.31
C ILE A 49 -31.15 27.11 42.43
N PRO A 50 -32.14 26.20 42.57
CA PRO A 50 -32.00 25.12 43.53
C PRO A 50 -30.78 24.29 43.16
N ASP A 51 -29.89 24.05 44.11
CA ASP A 51 -28.82 23.06 43.98
C ASP A 51 -29.46 21.73 43.58
N ILE A 52 -29.34 21.36 42.31
CA ILE A 52 -29.66 20.00 41.87
C ILE A 52 -28.54 19.13 42.44
N PRO A 53 -28.81 18.25 43.41
CA PRO A 53 -27.78 17.36 43.91
C PRO A 53 -27.36 16.46 42.75
N ILE A 54 -26.13 16.66 42.25
CA ILE A 54 -25.46 15.73 41.33
C ILE A 54 -24.99 14.53 42.16
N SER A 55 -25.95 13.82 42.77
CA SER A 55 -25.68 12.48 43.26
C SER A 55 -25.64 11.59 42.02
N PRO A 56 -24.51 10.92 41.71
CA PRO A 56 -24.53 9.89 40.69
C PRO A 56 -25.50 8.82 41.20
N SER A 57 -26.71 8.81 40.64
CA SER A 57 -27.59 7.67 40.85
C SER A 57 -26.83 6.48 40.27
N PRO A 58 -26.62 5.38 41.01
CA PRO A 58 -26.04 4.19 40.44
C PRO A 58 -26.91 3.81 39.25
N ILE A 59 -26.29 3.74 38.07
CA ILE A 59 -26.91 3.12 36.90
C ILE A 59 -27.34 1.74 37.40
N PRO A 60 -28.62 1.36 37.28
CA PRO A 60 -29.05 0.04 37.72
C PRO A 60 -28.13 -1.00 37.11
N ASP A 61 -27.56 -1.88 37.94
CA ASP A 61 -26.90 -3.13 37.52
C ASP A 61 -27.97 -4.06 36.92
N GLN A 62 -28.53 -3.64 35.78
CA GLN A 62 -29.26 -4.51 34.89
C GLN A 62 -28.18 -5.24 34.08
N PRO A 63 -28.14 -6.58 34.12
CA PRO A 63 -27.31 -7.32 33.19
C PRO A 63 -27.68 -6.86 31.77
N LEU A 64 -26.70 -6.34 31.03
CA LEU A 64 -26.91 -6.04 29.62
C LEU A 64 -27.48 -7.31 28.96
N PRO A 65 -28.59 -7.23 28.20
CA PRO A 65 -29.08 -8.39 27.47
C PRO A 65 -27.95 -8.99 26.63
N PRO A 66 -27.88 -10.32 26.44
CA PRO A 66 -26.83 -10.94 25.65
C PRO A 66 -26.80 -10.28 24.26
N ILE A 67 -25.68 -9.62 23.98
CA ILE A 67 -25.52 -8.73 22.83
C ILE A 67 -25.47 -9.59 21.57
N TYR A 68 -26.55 -9.65 20.80
CA TYR A 68 -26.53 -10.22 19.46
C TYR A 68 -26.34 -9.15 18.37
N ALA A 69 -26.76 -7.89 18.59
CA ALA A 69 -26.40 -6.71 17.80
C ALA A 69 -26.82 -5.42 18.54
N GLN A 70 -25.97 -4.39 18.56
CA GLN A 70 -26.20 -3.10 19.24
C GLN A 70 -27.05 -2.11 18.42
N ASP A 71 -27.04 -2.21 17.09
CA ASP A 71 -27.82 -1.35 16.21
C ASP A 71 -28.24 -2.03 14.88
N ILE A 72 -28.99 -1.31 14.03
CA ILE A 72 -29.42 -1.80 12.71
C ILE A 72 -28.26 -2.04 11.74
N ASN A 73 -27.14 -1.33 11.91
CA ASN A 73 -25.96 -1.51 11.08
C ASN A 73 -25.29 -2.84 11.40
N GLU A 74 -25.09 -3.14 12.67
CA GLU A 74 -24.56 -4.41 13.16
C GLU A 74 -25.47 -5.57 12.77
N GLN A 75 -26.80 -5.43 12.90
CA GLN A 75 -27.76 -6.43 12.42
C GLN A 75 -27.61 -6.68 10.92
N THR A 76 -27.41 -5.63 10.13
CA THR A 76 -27.19 -5.77 8.68
C THR A 76 -25.88 -6.49 8.41
N ASN A 77 -24.80 -6.14 9.12
CA ASN A 77 -23.50 -6.75 8.95
C ASN A 77 -23.54 -8.24 9.27
N ILE A 78 -24.13 -8.61 10.41
CA ILE A 78 -24.29 -10.00 10.84
C ILE A 78 -25.13 -10.78 9.83
N ARG A 79 -26.29 -10.24 9.42
CA ARG A 79 -27.15 -10.91 8.45
C ARG A 79 -26.44 -11.15 7.13
N VAL A 80 -25.75 -10.15 6.57
CA VAL A 80 -25.02 -10.29 5.30
C VAL A 80 -23.92 -11.34 5.43
N TYR A 81 -23.22 -11.37 6.57
CA TYR A 81 -22.20 -12.38 6.83
C TYR A 81 -22.76 -13.80 6.90
N GLU A 82 -23.83 -14.01 7.68
CA GLU A 82 -24.46 -15.32 7.86
C GLU A 82 -24.99 -15.92 6.55
N ILE A 83 -25.59 -15.10 5.68
CA ILE A 83 -26.14 -15.59 4.40
C ILE A 83 -25.05 -15.82 3.35
N ALA A 84 -23.98 -15.02 3.33
CA ALA A 84 -23.02 -15.04 2.23
C ALA A 84 -21.76 -15.84 2.54
N SER A 85 -21.25 -15.79 3.78
CA SER A 85 -19.96 -16.43 4.12
C SER A 85 -19.89 -17.93 3.82
N PRO A 86 -20.98 -18.76 3.94
CA PRO A 86 -20.91 -20.18 3.58
C PRO A 86 -20.68 -20.44 2.09
N ALA A 87 -20.98 -19.45 1.23
CA ALA A 87 -20.78 -19.51 -0.22
C ALA A 87 -19.43 -18.93 -0.66
N VAL A 88 -18.66 -18.31 0.26
CA VAL A 88 -17.32 -17.79 -0.05
C VAL A 88 -16.29 -18.88 0.21
N VAL A 89 -15.45 -19.11 -0.78
CA VAL A 89 -14.51 -20.23 -0.79
C VAL A 89 -13.07 -19.75 -0.88
N SER A 90 -12.15 -20.53 -0.32
CA SER A 90 -10.72 -20.40 -0.59
C SER A 90 -10.35 -21.23 -1.81
N ILE A 91 -9.54 -20.67 -2.70
CA ILE A 91 -9.07 -21.33 -3.92
C ILE A 91 -7.55 -21.46 -3.85
N GLN A 92 -7.06 -22.65 -4.19
CA GLN A 92 -5.64 -22.95 -4.30
C GLN A 92 -5.32 -23.52 -5.69
N SER A 93 -4.42 -22.86 -6.42
CA SER A 93 -4.03 -23.21 -7.79
C SER A 93 -2.51 -23.45 -7.87
N GLY A 94 -2.07 -24.65 -7.49
CA GLY A 94 -0.64 -24.95 -7.36
C GLY A 94 0.04 -24.08 -6.30
N ARG A 95 0.67 -22.96 -6.71
CA ARG A 95 1.32 -21.97 -5.83
C ARG A 95 0.53 -20.66 -5.67
N GLY A 96 -0.65 -20.53 -6.29
CA GLY A 96 -1.54 -19.37 -6.12
C GLY A 96 -2.60 -19.59 -5.04
N ASN A 97 -3.01 -18.52 -4.36
CA ASN A 97 -4.12 -18.49 -3.39
C ASN A 97 -5.06 -17.33 -3.75
N GLY A 98 -6.36 -17.52 -3.57
CA GLY A 98 -7.33 -16.44 -3.58
C GLY A 98 -8.67 -16.86 -3.01
N SER A 99 -9.67 -16.00 -3.20
CA SER A 99 -11.05 -16.26 -2.81
C SER A 99 -11.92 -16.52 -4.03
N GLY A 100 -13.09 -17.11 -3.82
CA GLY A 100 -14.13 -17.27 -4.83
C GLY A 100 -15.52 -17.17 -4.21
N THR A 101 -16.53 -17.10 -5.07
CA THR A 101 -17.94 -17.09 -4.66
C THR A 101 -18.68 -18.21 -5.39
N ILE A 102 -19.35 -19.09 -4.65
CA ILE A 102 -20.31 -20.03 -5.24
C ILE A 102 -21.53 -19.23 -5.70
N ILE A 103 -21.83 -19.24 -7.00
CA ILE A 103 -22.92 -18.47 -7.61
C ILE A 103 -24.10 -19.33 -8.07
N ASP A 104 -23.99 -20.66 -7.95
CA ASP A 104 -25.11 -21.59 -8.15
C ASP A 104 -25.05 -22.78 -7.18
N PRO A 105 -26.18 -23.45 -6.88
CA PRO A 105 -26.21 -24.57 -5.95
C PRO A 105 -25.53 -25.84 -6.49
N LYS A 106 -25.11 -25.87 -7.76
CA LYS A 106 -24.44 -27.01 -8.40
C LYS A 106 -22.91 -26.90 -8.32
N GLY A 107 -22.39 -25.86 -7.65
CA GLY A 107 -20.97 -25.66 -7.45
C GLY A 107 -20.27 -24.92 -8.59
N LEU A 108 -20.94 -23.94 -9.20
CA LEU A 108 -20.29 -22.96 -10.05
C LEU A 108 -19.66 -21.86 -9.19
N VAL A 109 -18.35 -21.67 -9.31
CA VAL A 109 -17.56 -20.73 -8.51
C VAL A 109 -16.97 -19.64 -9.41
N LEU A 110 -17.27 -18.39 -9.08
CA LEU A 110 -16.67 -17.20 -9.68
C LEU A 110 -15.43 -16.77 -8.89
N THR A 111 -14.36 -16.41 -9.59
CA THR A 111 -13.11 -15.89 -9.00
C THR A 111 -12.38 -14.98 -10.00
N SER A 112 -11.18 -14.52 -9.65
CA SER A 112 -10.33 -13.74 -10.56
C SER A 112 -9.48 -14.65 -11.46
N ALA A 113 -9.17 -14.18 -12.67
CA ALA A 113 -8.36 -14.97 -13.61
C ALA A 113 -6.92 -15.16 -13.10
N HIS A 114 -6.32 -14.14 -12.47
CA HIS A 114 -4.99 -14.26 -11.87
C HIS A 114 -4.90 -15.23 -10.68
N VAL A 115 -6.04 -15.58 -10.05
CA VAL A 115 -6.08 -16.59 -8.97
C VAL A 115 -5.89 -17.99 -9.55
N VAL A 116 -6.43 -18.26 -10.75
CA VAL A 116 -6.31 -19.57 -11.41
C VAL A 116 -5.15 -19.64 -12.40
N ARG A 117 -4.73 -18.51 -12.98
CA ARG A 117 -3.68 -18.39 -14.01
C ARG A 117 -3.88 -19.42 -15.13
N THR A 118 -2.90 -20.28 -15.37
CA THR A 118 -2.93 -21.37 -16.36
C THR A 118 -3.44 -22.70 -15.79
N ALA A 119 -3.90 -22.75 -14.53
CA ALA A 119 -4.33 -23.99 -13.91
C ALA A 119 -5.61 -24.51 -14.58
N GLN A 120 -5.62 -25.79 -14.95
CA GLN A 120 -6.84 -26.45 -15.45
C GLN A 120 -7.69 -27.00 -14.30
N LYS A 121 -7.05 -27.32 -13.18
CA LYS A 121 -7.68 -27.80 -11.96
C LYS A 121 -7.18 -27.01 -10.77
N VAL A 122 -8.08 -26.78 -9.83
CA VAL A 122 -7.82 -26.09 -8.57
C VAL A 122 -8.43 -26.88 -7.43
N THR A 123 -7.94 -26.61 -6.23
CA THR A 123 -8.55 -27.07 -4.98
C THR A 123 -9.40 -25.95 -4.41
N VAL A 124 -10.65 -26.25 -4.08
CA VAL A 124 -11.60 -25.29 -3.49
C VAL A 124 -11.99 -25.79 -2.10
N ARG A 125 -11.88 -24.93 -1.09
CA ARG A 125 -12.27 -25.22 0.30
C ARG A 125 -13.38 -24.26 0.75
N LEU A 126 -14.48 -24.81 1.23
CA LEU A 126 -15.61 -24.07 1.82
C LEU A 126 -15.31 -23.68 3.27
N LEU A 127 -16.13 -22.80 3.83
CA LEU A 127 -16.02 -22.36 5.23
C LEU A 127 -16.29 -23.48 6.23
N ASP A 128 -17.05 -24.51 5.84
CA ASP A 128 -17.32 -25.71 6.64
C ASP A 128 -16.26 -26.82 6.45
N ASP A 129 -15.08 -26.46 5.95
CA ASP A 129 -13.93 -27.31 5.66
C ASP A 129 -14.13 -28.38 4.57
N ARG A 130 -15.31 -28.47 3.93
CA ARG A 130 -15.46 -29.34 2.76
C ARG A 130 -14.52 -28.90 1.65
N GLN A 131 -13.86 -29.88 1.04
CA GLN A 131 -12.88 -29.68 -0.01
C GLN A 131 -13.34 -30.35 -1.30
N PHE A 132 -13.22 -29.61 -2.41
CA PHE A 132 -13.60 -30.05 -3.74
C PHE A 132 -12.44 -29.86 -4.71
N ASP A 133 -12.30 -30.79 -5.64
CA ASP A 133 -11.58 -30.51 -6.88
C ASP A 133 -12.45 -29.64 -7.76
N GLY A 134 -11.87 -28.65 -8.42
CA GLY A 134 -12.57 -27.75 -9.34
C GLY A 134 -11.91 -27.71 -10.70
N GLN A 135 -12.71 -27.77 -11.77
CA GLN A 135 -12.26 -27.58 -13.15
C GLN A 135 -12.44 -26.12 -13.55
N VAL A 136 -11.39 -25.48 -14.06
CA VAL A 136 -11.50 -24.15 -14.66
C VAL A 136 -12.16 -24.30 -16.02
N ILE A 137 -13.36 -23.73 -16.19
CA ILE A 137 -14.13 -23.85 -17.44
C ILE A 137 -13.99 -22.62 -18.34
N ALA A 138 -13.70 -21.46 -17.75
CA ALA A 138 -13.42 -20.23 -18.49
C ALA A 138 -12.51 -19.31 -17.69
N SER A 139 -11.70 -18.51 -18.37
CA SER A 139 -10.96 -17.39 -17.79
C SER A 139 -10.74 -16.29 -18.82
N SER A 140 -10.69 -15.03 -18.38
CA SER A 140 -10.37 -13.87 -19.21
C SER A 140 -9.51 -12.88 -18.42
N ARG A 141 -8.40 -12.42 -19.00
CA ARG A 141 -7.55 -11.37 -18.41
C ARG A 141 -8.20 -9.99 -18.37
N ASP A 142 -9.14 -9.74 -19.28
CA ASP A 142 -9.98 -8.55 -19.28
C ASP A 142 -11.43 -9.05 -19.40
N PRO A 143 -12.21 -9.09 -18.31
CA PRO A 143 -12.11 -8.28 -17.08
C PRO A 143 -11.49 -8.99 -15.85
N ASP A 144 -10.42 -9.79 -15.98
CA ASP A 144 -9.77 -10.57 -14.89
C ASP A 144 -10.73 -11.49 -14.10
N LEU A 145 -11.53 -12.28 -14.82
CA LEU A 145 -12.49 -13.22 -14.25
C LEU A 145 -12.22 -14.66 -14.66
N ALA A 146 -12.51 -15.59 -13.76
CA ALA A 146 -12.51 -17.03 -14.03
C ALA A 146 -13.72 -17.72 -13.43
N LEU A 147 -14.11 -18.83 -14.08
CA LEU A 147 -15.23 -19.66 -13.68
C LEU A 147 -14.73 -21.09 -13.46
N ILE A 148 -15.02 -21.61 -12.27
CA ILE A 148 -14.66 -22.97 -11.84
C ILE A 148 -15.94 -23.78 -11.65
N ARG A 149 -15.93 -25.04 -12.07
CA ARG A 149 -16.98 -26.00 -11.77
C ARG A 149 -16.45 -27.03 -10.78
N LEU A 150 -17.08 -27.14 -9.62
CA LEU A 150 -16.72 -28.13 -8.61
C LEU A 150 -17.10 -29.54 -9.09
N ASP A 151 -16.18 -30.47 -8.92
CA ASP A 151 -16.38 -31.89 -9.20
C ASP A 151 -17.19 -32.54 -8.06
N ARG A 152 -18.03 -33.54 -8.40
CA ARG A 152 -18.70 -34.43 -7.42
C ARG A 152 -19.62 -33.72 -6.41
N VAL A 153 -20.25 -32.61 -6.78
CA VAL A 153 -21.31 -31.98 -5.98
C VAL A 153 -22.57 -32.85 -6.02
N THR A 154 -22.93 -33.47 -4.89
CA THR A 154 -24.11 -34.34 -4.76
C THR A 154 -25.30 -33.65 -4.10
N GLU A 155 -25.05 -32.64 -3.28
CA GLU A 155 -26.06 -31.88 -2.54
C GLU A 155 -26.00 -30.39 -2.92
N PRO A 156 -27.13 -29.66 -2.87
CA PRO A 156 -27.13 -28.22 -3.12
C PRO A 156 -26.16 -27.47 -2.20
N LEU A 157 -25.29 -26.64 -2.79
CA LEU A 157 -24.36 -25.80 -2.04
C LEU A 157 -24.98 -24.42 -1.71
N PRO A 158 -24.54 -23.77 -0.61
CA PRO A 158 -24.78 -22.36 -0.39
C PRO A 158 -24.29 -21.54 -1.58
N HIS A 159 -25.03 -20.52 -1.99
CA HIS A 159 -24.64 -19.66 -3.11
C HIS A 159 -25.09 -18.21 -2.90
N VAL A 160 -24.43 -17.29 -3.61
CA VAL A 160 -24.75 -15.86 -3.62
C VAL A 160 -25.41 -15.49 -4.94
N GLU A 161 -26.51 -14.75 -4.86
CA GLU A 161 -27.18 -14.18 -6.03
C GLU A 161 -26.45 -12.94 -6.54
N LEU A 162 -26.33 -12.81 -7.86
CA LEU A 162 -25.88 -11.58 -8.51
C LEU A 162 -27.02 -10.56 -8.53
N ILE A 163 -26.68 -9.27 -8.37
CA ILE A 163 -27.68 -8.19 -8.50
C ILE A 163 -28.30 -8.19 -9.91
N SER A 164 -29.58 -7.85 -10.03
CA SER A 164 -30.26 -7.86 -11.34
C SER A 164 -29.76 -6.77 -12.30
N SER A 165 -29.39 -5.58 -11.82
CA SER A 165 -28.82 -4.49 -12.63
C SER A 165 -27.71 -3.75 -11.89
N ALA A 166 -26.57 -3.46 -12.54
CA ALA A 166 -25.54 -2.63 -11.91
C ALA A 166 -25.96 -1.15 -11.80
N ASN A 167 -27.00 -0.70 -12.50
CA ASN A 167 -27.55 0.66 -12.36
C ASN A 167 -28.17 0.91 -10.97
N ASP A 168 -28.47 -0.16 -10.24
CA ASP A 168 -28.97 -0.12 -8.87
C ASP A 168 -27.85 0.16 -7.86
N ILE A 169 -26.57 0.06 -8.27
CA ILE A 169 -25.42 0.38 -7.42
C ILE A 169 -25.27 1.90 -7.34
N LYS A 170 -25.18 2.44 -6.13
CA LYS A 170 -25.04 3.87 -5.83
C LYS A 170 -23.81 4.14 -4.98
N VAL A 171 -23.13 5.24 -5.29
CA VAL A 171 -22.08 5.78 -4.41
C VAL A 171 -22.69 6.11 -3.04
N GLY A 172 -21.99 5.78 -1.97
CA GLY A 172 -22.42 5.96 -0.58
C GLY A 172 -23.20 4.77 0.00
N GLN A 173 -23.64 3.79 -0.80
CA GLN A 173 -24.27 2.58 -0.26
C GLN A 173 -23.24 1.72 0.46
N ARG A 174 -23.66 0.95 1.48
CA ARG A 174 -22.79 0.01 2.18
C ARG A 174 -22.32 -1.11 1.25
N ALA A 175 -21.04 -1.45 1.39
CA ALA A 175 -20.37 -2.52 0.68
C ALA A 175 -19.73 -3.49 1.68
N PHE A 176 -19.80 -4.78 1.39
CA PHE A 176 -19.26 -5.84 2.23
C PHE A 176 -18.33 -6.71 1.41
N ALA A 177 -17.08 -6.84 1.83
CA ALA A 177 -16.13 -7.75 1.20
C ALA A 177 -15.89 -8.94 2.13
N ILE A 178 -15.96 -10.14 1.57
CA ILE A 178 -15.65 -11.38 2.29
C ILE A 178 -14.55 -12.10 1.51
N GLY A 179 -13.57 -12.66 2.20
CA GLY A 179 -12.52 -13.43 1.55
C GLY A 179 -11.67 -14.26 2.50
N ASN A 180 -10.52 -14.67 2.01
CA ASN A 180 -9.49 -15.38 2.75
C ASN A 180 -8.16 -14.59 2.68
N PRO A 181 -8.04 -13.44 3.38
CA PRO A 181 -6.81 -12.67 3.43
C PRO A 181 -5.61 -13.54 3.82
N PHE A 182 -4.49 -13.35 3.11
CA PHE A 182 -3.23 -14.03 3.38
C PHE A 182 -3.35 -15.57 3.38
N GLY A 183 -4.41 -16.13 2.77
CA GLY A 183 -4.68 -17.56 2.68
C GLY A 183 -5.04 -18.27 3.99
N ARG A 184 -5.11 -17.55 5.12
CA ARG A 184 -5.23 -18.12 6.48
C ARG A 184 -6.39 -17.57 7.31
N PHE A 185 -7.09 -16.56 6.81
CA PHE A 185 -8.19 -15.90 7.52
C PHE A 185 -9.51 -16.07 6.74
N ALA A 186 -9.85 -17.30 6.39
CA ALA A 186 -11.05 -17.61 5.60
C ALA A 186 -12.31 -17.10 6.31
N GLY A 187 -13.19 -16.43 5.56
CA GLY A 187 -14.38 -15.80 6.10
C GLY A 187 -14.12 -14.42 6.72
N THR A 188 -12.99 -13.75 6.44
CA THR A 188 -12.80 -12.38 6.92
C THR A 188 -13.80 -11.45 6.24
N LEU A 189 -14.63 -10.78 7.05
CA LEU A 189 -15.53 -9.72 6.62
C LEU A 189 -14.87 -8.36 6.82
N THR A 190 -14.89 -7.53 5.78
CA THR A 190 -14.62 -6.09 5.89
C THR A 190 -15.80 -5.31 5.33
N THR A 191 -16.05 -4.14 5.89
CA THR A 191 -17.20 -3.30 5.54
C THR A 191 -16.76 -1.90 5.19
N GLY A 192 -17.47 -1.29 4.26
CA GLY A 192 -17.24 0.08 3.82
C GLY A 192 -18.42 0.59 3.01
N ILE A 193 -18.17 1.44 2.04
CA ILE A 193 -19.13 1.98 1.09
C ILE A 193 -18.63 1.83 -0.34
N VAL A 194 -19.54 1.96 -1.29
CA VAL A 194 -19.16 2.28 -2.67
C VAL A 194 -18.68 3.73 -2.70
N SER A 195 -17.37 3.94 -2.81
CA SER A 195 -16.73 5.26 -2.81
C SER A 195 -16.82 5.94 -4.17
N ARG A 196 -16.75 5.18 -5.27
CA ARG A 196 -16.85 5.68 -6.66
C ARG A 196 -17.25 4.56 -7.62
N LEU A 197 -17.94 4.91 -8.70
CA LEU A 197 -18.21 4.02 -9.83
C LEU A 197 -17.40 4.50 -11.04
N ASP A 198 -16.55 3.63 -11.57
CA ASP A 198 -15.76 3.86 -12.77
C ASP A 198 -16.39 3.09 -13.92
N ARG A 199 -17.27 3.74 -14.68
CA ARG A 199 -18.05 3.08 -15.73
C ARG A 199 -17.21 2.70 -16.95
N ASP A 200 -16.16 3.46 -17.23
CA ASP A 200 -15.30 3.24 -18.40
C ASP A 200 -14.41 2.00 -18.21
N ARG A 201 -13.90 1.80 -16.98
CA ARG A 201 -13.11 0.61 -16.63
C ARG A 201 -13.94 -0.52 -16.01
N HIS A 202 -15.24 -0.32 -15.86
CA HIS A 202 -16.17 -1.23 -15.18
C HIS A 202 -15.72 -1.63 -13.75
N LEU A 203 -15.20 -0.67 -12.99
CA LEU A 203 -14.73 -0.88 -11.61
C LEU A 203 -15.63 -0.19 -10.58
N ILE A 204 -15.77 -0.83 -9.42
CA ILE A 204 -16.33 -0.26 -8.21
C ILE A 204 -15.16 0.05 -7.27
N GLN A 205 -15.03 1.31 -6.86
CA GLN A 205 -14.11 1.69 -5.80
C GLN A 205 -14.82 1.60 -4.45
N THR A 206 -14.15 1.05 -3.46
CA THR A 206 -14.67 0.86 -2.10
C THR A 206 -13.61 1.20 -1.06
N ASP A 207 -14.02 1.69 0.10
CA ASP A 207 -13.15 1.85 1.28
C ASP A 207 -13.20 0.63 2.22
N ALA A 208 -14.02 -0.38 1.89
CA ALA A 208 -13.92 -1.68 2.55
C ALA A 208 -12.51 -2.24 2.35
N ALA A 209 -11.86 -2.66 3.44
CA ALA A 209 -10.49 -3.13 3.37
C ALA A 209 -10.37 -4.38 2.49
N ILE A 210 -9.70 -4.24 1.35
CA ILE A 210 -9.34 -5.35 0.44
C ILE A 210 -7.84 -5.65 0.63
N ASN A 211 -7.47 -6.87 0.95
CA ASN A 211 -6.06 -7.25 1.10
C ASN A 211 -5.73 -8.43 0.18
N PRO A 212 -4.44 -8.73 -0.07
CA PRO A 212 -4.06 -9.98 -0.73
C PRO A 212 -4.78 -11.18 -0.13
N GLY A 213 -5.35 -12.03 -1.00
CA GLY A 213 -6.24 -13.13 -0.61
C GLY A 213 -7.74 -12.83 -0.69
N ASN A 214 -8.17 -11.55 -0.68
CA ASN A 214 -9.57 -11.19 -0.98
C ASN A 214 -9.91 -11.23 -2.47
N SER A 215 -8.91 -11.17 -3.36
CA SER A 215 -9.10 -11.27 -4.81
C SER A 215 -9.97 -12.47 -5.18
N GLY A 216 -10.96 -12.25 -6.04
CA GLY A 216 -11.92 -13.25 -6.49
C GLY A 216 -13.10 -13.46 -5.53
N GLY A 217 -13.03 -12.96 -4.29
CA GLY A 217 -14.14 -12.97 -3.34
C GLY A 217 -15.21 -11.92 -3.69
N PRO A 218 -16.40 -11.98 -3.06
CA PRO A 218 -17.49 -11.09 -3.43
C PRO A 218 -17.36 -9.70 -2.80
N LEU A 219 -17.79 -8.67 -3.56
CA LEU A 219 -18.28 -7.41 -3.01
C LEU A 219 -19.82 -7.48 -3.01
N LEU A 220 -20.42 -7.30 -1.84
CA LEU A 220 -21.87 -7.47 -1.62
C LEU A 220 -22.54 -6.15 -1.24
N ASN A 221 -23.83 -6.02 -1.54
CA ASN A 221 -24.70 -4.98 -0.98
C ASN A 221 -25.36 -5.41 0.34
N SER A 222 -26.16 -4.53 0.95
CA SER A 222 -26.88 -4.80 2.21
C SER A 222 -27.92 -5.93 2.13
N ARG A 223 -28.24 -6.43 0.94
CA ARG A 223 -29.10 -7.61 0.72
C ARG A 223 -28.30 -8.91 0.59
N GLY A 224 -26.97 -8.85 0.66
CA GLY A 224 -26.08 -10.00 0.42
C GLY A 224 -25.98 -10.40 -1.04
N GLN A 225 -26.35 -9.52 -1.98
CA GLN A 225 -26.23 -9.78 -3.41
C GLN A 225 -24.87 -9.32 -3.92
N LEU A 226 -24.27 -10.10 -4.83
CA LEU A 226 -23.00 -9.78 -5.47
C LEU A 226 -23.17 -8.57 -6.40
N ILE A 227 -22.47 -7.48 -6.05
CA ILE A 227 -22.37 -6.25 -6.83
C ILE A 227 -21.03 -6.15 -7.57
N GLY A 228 -20.04 -6.95 -7.19
CA GLY A 228 -18.78 -7.08 -7.91
C GLY A 228 -17.88 -8.20 -7.38
N VAL A 229 -16.75 -8.42 -8.05
CA VAL A 229 -15.71 -9.36 -7.65
C VAL A 229 -14.50 -8.55 -7.19
N ASN A 230 -14.07 -8.75 -5.94
CA ASN A 230 -12.93 -8.03 -5.38
C ASN A 230 -11.68 -8.30 -6.22
N SER A 231 -10.96 -7.24 -6.57
CA SER A 231 -9.64 -7.32 -7.18
C SER A 231 -8.63 -6.70 -6.20
N ALA A 232 -7.46 -7.32 -6.05
CA ALA A 232 -6.44 -6.83 -5.13
C ALA A 232 -6.07 -5.36 -5.42
N ILE A 233 -5.63 -4.70 -4.35
CA ILE A 233 -5.50 -3.25 -4.24
C ILE A 233 -4.35 -2.67 -5.06
N PHE A 234 -4.61 -1.45 -5.54
CA PHE A 234 -3.62 -0.41 -5.80
C PHE A 234 -2.89 -0.06 -4.50
N THR A 235 -1.81 -0.77 -4.17
CA THR A 235 -0.97 -0.34 -3.04
C THR A 235 -0.16 0.84 -3.53
N ALA A 236 -0.46 2.05 -3.06
CA ALA A 236 0.48 3.15 -3.20
C ALA A 236 1.82 2.70 -2.60
N ARG A 237 2.91 3.00 -3.33
CA ARG A 237 4.29 2.60 -3.01
C ARG A 237 4.57 2.80 -1.52
N GLY A 238 5.04 1.74 -0.85
CA GLY A 238 5.40 1.69 0.57
C GLY A 238 4.37 1.06 1.52
N ASN A 239 3.14 0.74 1.09
CA ASN A 239 2.12 0.15 1.98
C ASN A 239 1.85 -1.34 1.71
N GLU A 240 1.83 -2.15 2.78
CA GLU A 240 1.62 -3.62 2.76
C GLU A 240 0.15 -4.05 2.90
N GLY A 241 -0.78 -3.09 3.03
CA GLY A 241 -2.19 -3.36 3.27
C GLY A 241 -3.13 -2.29 2.72
N SER A 242 -4.42 -2.50 2.91
CA SER A 242 -5.45 -1.56 2.45
C SER A 242 -5.27 -0.17 3.09
N ILE A 243 -5.14 0.84 2.24
CA ILE A 243 -5.16 2.26 2.61
C ILE A 243 -6.56 2.89 2.47
N GLY A 244 -7.61 2.06 2.42
CA GLY A 244 -8.98 2.51 2.14
C GLY A 244 -9.28 2.74 0.65
N LEU A 245 -8.47 2.17 -0.25
CA LEU A 245 -8.64 2.26 -1.70
C LEU A 245 -8.74 0.85 -2.33
N GLY A 246 -9.90 0.20 -2.16
CA GLY A 246 -10.24 -1.10 -2.74
C GLY A 246 -10.92 -0.98 -4.10
N PHE A 247 -10.78 -2.02 -4.94
CA PHE A 247 -11.46 -2.11 -6.23
C PHE A 247 -12.16 -3.47 -6.39
N ALA A 248 -13.27 -3.47 -7.11
CA ALA A 248 -13.96 -4.67 -7.54
C ALA A 248 -14.44 -4.53 -8.99
N ILE A 249 -14.37 -5.62 -9.75
CA ILE A 249 -14.96 -5.71 -11.10
C ILE A 249 -16.48 -5.65 -10.94
N ALA A 250 -17.15 -4.71 -11.61
CA ALA A 250 -18.58 -4.47 -11.44
C ALA A 250 -19.45 -5.66 -11.91
N ALA A 251 -20.70 -5.73 -11.44
CA ALA A 251 -21.61 -6.84 -11.78
C ALA A 251 -21.94 -7.00 -13.28
N ASP A 252 -21.87 -5.93 -14.08
CA ASP A 252 -22.19 -6.01 -15.53
C ASP A 252 -21.19 -6.88 -16.31
N PRO A 253 -19.87 -6.59 -16.31
CA PRO A 253 -18.90 -7.47 -16.97
C PRO A 253 -18.88 -8.89 -16.38
N VAL A 254 -19.20 -9.05 -15.10
CA VAL A 254 -19.35 -10.37 -14.47
C VAL A 254 -20.48 -11.17 -15.12
N LYS A 255 -21.65 -10.58 -15.32
CA LYS A 255 -22.79 -11.25 -15.97
C LYS A 255 -22.48 -11.63 -17.40
N ASP A 256 -21.90 -10.71 -18.16
CA ASP A 256 -21.54 -10.94 -19.55
C ASP A 256 -20.52 -12.08 -19.66
N PHE A 257 -19.51 -12.07 -18.79
CA PHE A 257 -18.52 -13.15 -18.71
C PHE A 257 -19.16 -14.50 -18.36
N VAL A 258 -20.01 -14.56 -17.33
CA VAL A 258 -20.67 -15.82 -16.92
C VAL A 258 -21.56 -16.35 -18.04
N ALA A 259 -22.35 -15.50 -18.70
CA ALA A 259 -23.20 -15.90 -19.81
C ALA A 259 -22.39 -16.41 -21.02
N ALA A 260 -21.31 -15.72 -21.38
CA ALA A 260 -20.43 -16.11 -22.47
C ALA A 260 -19.66 -17.41 -22.15
N ALA A 261 -19.21 -17.59 -20.91
CA ALA A 261 -18.56 -18.82 -20.46
C ALA A 261 -19.51 -20.02 -20.50
N LEU A 262 -20.74 -19.88 -19.99
CA LEU A 262 -21.72 -20.96 -19.95
C LEU A 262 -22.26 -21.33 -21.34
N SER A 263 -22.23 -20.41 -22.30
CA SER A 263 -22.55 -20.68 -23.70
C SER A 263 -21.36 -21.21 -24.52
N GLY A 264 -20.18 -21.32 -23.92
CA GLY A 264 -18.96 -21.80 -24.58
C GLY A 264 -18.30 -20.80 -25.52
N GLN A 265 -18.69 -19.52 -25.47
CA GLN A 265 -18.07 -18.44 -26.25
C GLN A 265 -16.69 -18.05 -25.70
N ILE A 266 -16.50 -18.19 -24.38
CA ILE A 266 -15.23 -17.96 -23.70
C ILE A 266 -14.73 -19.29 -23.13
N GLY A 267 -13.50 -19.66 -23.47
CA GLY A 267 -12.79 -20.80 -22.91
C GLY A 267 -11.76 -20.38 -21.86
N ILE A 268 -10.79 -21.26 -21.58
CA ILE A 268 -9.65 -20.92 -20.71
C ILE A 268 -8.70 -20.01 -21.49
N ASP A 269 -8.42 -18.82 -20.96
CA ASP A 269 -7.36 -17.96 -21.48
C ASP A 269 -5.99 -18.59 -21.22
N ARG A 270 -5.35 -19.06 -22.30
CA ARG A 270 -4.02 -19.69 -22.28
C ARG A 270 -2.88 -18.69 -22.45
N SER A 271 -3.20 -17.40 -22.55
CA SER A 271 -2.19 -16.35 -22.72
C SER A 271 -1.58 -15.87 -21.40
N PHE A 272 -2.07 -16.35 -20.25
CA PHE A 272 -1.35 -16.26 -18.97
C PHE A 272 0.05 -16.85 -19.13
N LYS A 273 1.07 -16.03 -18.94
CA LYS A 273 2.47 -16.48 -19.03
C LYS A 273 2.87 -17.05 -17.67
N PRO A 274 3.28 -18.33 -17.57
CA PRO A 274 3.71 -18.88 -16.30
C PRO A 274 4.93 -18.10 -15.77
N PRO A 275 5.08 -17.94 -14.45
CA PRO A 275 6.24 -17.26 -13.90
C PRO A 275 7.54 -17.93 -14.32
N ILE A 276 8.55 -17.12 -14.60
CA ILE A 276 9.87 -17.58 -15.04
C ILE A 276 10.69 -17.96 -13.81
N ASN A 277 11.25 -19.17 -13.77
CA ASN A 277 12.12 -19.57 -12.67
C ASN A 277 13.39 -18.71 -12.63
N LEU A 278 13.63 -18.05 -11.50
CA LEU A 278 14.81 -17.26 -11.19
C LEU A 278 15.66 -18.06 -10.20
N ALA A 279 16.71 -18.70 -10.70
CA ALA A 279 17.58 -19.51 -9.85
C ALA A 279 18.31 -18.62 -8.82
N LEU A 280 18.17 -18.94 -7.53
CA LEU A 280 19.03 -18.37 -6.50
C LEU A 280 20.48 -18.76 -6.77
N ASN A 281 21.38 -17.78 -6.74
CA ASN A 281 22.80 -17.93 -7.12
C ASN A 281 22.99 -18.27 -8.62
N GLY A 282 21.97 -18.00 -9.44
CA GLY A 282 22.03 -18.15 -10.89
C GLY A 282 22.66 -16.94 -11.58
N ARG A 283 22.95 -17.10 -12.87
CA ARG A 283 23.28 -15.95 -13.74
C ARG A 283 22.05 -15.06 -13.89
N ALA A 284 22.28 -13.76 -14.12
CA ALA A 284 21.20 -12.83 -14.45
C ALA A 284 20.44 -13.33 -15.69
N SER A 285 19.11 -13.38 -15.58
CA SER A 285 18.21 -13.69 -16.67
C SER A 285 17.94 -12.44 -17.49
N ARG A 286 17.96 -12.55 -18.82
CA ARG A 286 17.58 -11.46 -19.74
C ARG A 286 16.12 -11.60 -20.13
N ALA A 287 15.37 -10.52 -20.10
CA ALA A 287 13.96 -10.48 -20.47
C ALA A 287 13.58 -9.10 -21.03
N ALA A 288 12.34 -8.99 -21.53
CA ALA A 288 11.76 -7.73 -21.96
C ALA A 288 10.31 -7.61 -21.49
N LEU A 289 9.91 -6.41 -21.08
CA LEU A 289 8.50 -6.04 -20.91
C LEU A 289 7.93 -5.61 -22.26
N THR A 290 6.73 -6.09 -22.57
CA THR A 290 6.05 -5.87 -23.85
C THR A 290 4.57 -5.60 -23.59
N ALA A 291 3.87 -4.99 -24.56
CA ALA A 291 2.42 -4.74 -24.47
C ALA A 291 1.56 -6.02 -24.38
N SER A 292 2.17 -7.20 -24.52
CA SER A 292 1.53 -8.51 -24.37
C SER A 292 1.68 -9.12 -22.98
N ASP A 293 2.52 -8.52 -22.13
CA ASP A 293 2.71 -8.93 -20.75
C ASP A 293 1.54 -8.50 -19.88
N GLU A 294 1.49 -9.01 -18.65
CA GLU A 294 0.37 -8.74 -17.75
C GLU A 294 0.45 -7.33 -17.22
N THR A 295 -0.70 -6.76 -16.85
CA THR A 295 -0.78 -5.42 -16.28
C THR A 295 -1.19 -5.47 -14.83
N LEU A 296 -0.61 -4.59 -14.02
CA LEU A 296 -1.15 -4.28 -12.70
C LEU A 296 -2.42 -3.41 -12.83
N PRO A 297 -3.22 -3.24 -11.77
CA PRO A 297 -4.44 -2.40 -11.82
C PRO A 297 -4.20 -0.94 -12.22
N ASP A 298 -2.97 -0.44 -12.08
CA ASP A 298 -2.55 0.89 -12.52
C ASP A 298 -2.24 0.98 -14.03
N GLY A 299 -2.18 -0.17 -14.72
CA GLY A 299 -1.88 -0.31 -16.14
C GLY A 299 -0.41 -0.59 -16.47
N SER A 300 0.49 -0.61 -15.48
CA SER A 300 1.92 -0.92 -15.69
C SER A 300 2.14 -2.38 -16.06
N PHE A 301 3.05 -2.66 -16.99
CA PHE A 301 3.31 -4.01 -17.48
C PHE A 301 4.30 -4.73 -16.58
N TYR A 302 3.97 -5.95 -16.14
CA TYR A 302 4.84 -6.77 -15.33
C TYR A 302 5.10 -8.16 -15.92
N LYS A 303 6.24 -8.73 -15.55
CA LYS A 303 6.59 -10.13 -15.79
C LYS A 303 6.93 -10.81 -14.48
N ALA A 304 6.26 -11.93 -14.22
CA ALA A 304 6.47 -12.70 -13.00
C ALA A 304 7.70 -13.62 -13.10
N PHE A 305 8.55 -13.58 -12.08
CA PHE A 305 9.63 -14.51 -11.83
C PHE A 305 9.39 -15.24 -10.50
N THR A 306 9.91 -16.45 -10.33
CA THR A 306 9.76 -17.20 -9.07
C THR A 306 11.08 -17.79 -8.60
N PHE A 307 11.29 -17.82 -7.29
CA PHE A 307 12.41 -18.54 -6.68
C PHE A 307 11.95 -19.19 -5.37
N ASN A 308 12.57 -20.32 -4.98
CA ASN A 308 12.34 -20.89 -3.65
C ASN A 308 13.37 -20.34 -2.68
N GLY A 309 12.95 -19.98 -1.48
CA GLY A 309 13.84 -19.51 -0.42
C GLY A 309 13.47 -20.11 0.93
N THR A 310 14.40 -20.00 1.88
CA THR A 310 14.24 -20.52 3.24
C THR A 310 14.13 -19.37 4.25
N SER A 311 13.37 -19.56 5.33
CA SER A 311 13.26 -18.62 6.44
C SER A 311 14.64 -18.26 6.98
N GLY A 312 14.87 -16.98 7.25
CA GLY A 312 16.17 -16.45 7.69
C GLY A 312 17.22 -16.33 6.58
N GLN A 313 16.98 -16.83 5.37
CA GLN A 313 17.88 -16.64 4.25
C GLN A 313 17.84 -15.19 3.80
N LYS A 314 19.00 -14.54 3.77
CA LYS A 314 19.09 -13.20 3.20
C LYS A 314 19.30 -13.30 1.70
N VAL A 315 18.53 -12.55 0.93
CA VAL A 315 18.61 -12.53 -0.53
C VAL A 315 18.74 -11.10 -1.03
N ASN A 316 19.43 -10.94 -2.15
CA ASN A 316 19.47 -9.71 -2.93
C ASN A 316 18.90 -10.02 -4.32
N LEU A 317 17.84 -9.32 -4.67
CA LEU A 317 17.23 -9.32 -6.00
C LEU A 317 17.68 -8.04 -6.69
N GLN A 318 18.07 -8.13 -7.95
CA GLN A 318 18.47 -6.99 -8.76
C GLN A 318 17.81 -7.06 -10.12
N MET A 319 17.16 -5.98 -10.52
CA MET A 319 16.68 -5.74 -11.87
C MET A 319 17.42 -4.51 -12.43
N ARG A 320 18.00 -4.67 -13.61
CA ARG A 320 18.76 -3.60 -14.27
C ARG A 320 18.27 -3.34 -15.67
N SER A 321 18.14 -2.06 -16.03
CA SER A 321 17.75 -1.64 -17.38
C SER A 321 18.32 -0.27 -17.75
N ASN A 322 18.61 -0.10 -19.04
CA ASN A 322 18.89 1.21 -19.64
C ASN A 322 17.71 1.72 -20.49
N GLU A 323 16.61 0.96 -20.57
CA GLU A 323 15.47 1.23 -21.47
C GLU A 323 14.18 1.56 -20.71
N ILE A 324 14.05 1.10 -19.47
CA ILE A 324 12.87 1.30 -18.62
C ILE A 324 13.29 1.78 -17.24
N ASP A 325 12.39 2.47 -16.55
CA ASP A 325 12.56 2.77 -15.13
C ASP A 325 12.17 1.54 -14.31
N SER A 326 13.15 0.78 -13.82
CA SER A 326 12.91 -0.56 -13.27
C SER A 326 12.17 -0.49 -11.95
N TYR A 327 11.11 -1.29 -11.80
CA TYR A 327 10.40 -1.44 -10.54
C TYR A 327 10.24 -2.92 -10.21
N MET A 328 10.50 -3.32 -8.97
CA MET A 328 10.28 -4.69 -8.52
C MET A 328 9.28 -4.74 -7.38
N ILE A 329 8.36 -5.70 -7.45
CA ILE A 329 7.51 -6.08 -6.31
C ILE A 329 7.81 -7.53 -5.97
N LEU A 330 8.17 -7.80 -4.72
CA LEU A 330 8.37 -9.13 -4.18
C LEU A 330 7.16 -9.56 -3.37
N LEU A 331 6.62 -10.73 -3.74
CA LEU A 331 5.52 -11.40 -3.07
C LEU A 331 6.01 -12.72 -2.43
N ASP A 332 5.42 -13.09 -1.30
CA ASP A 332 5.58 -14.43 -0.73
C ASP A 332 4.70 -15.49 -1.45
N GLY A 333 4.76 -16.73 -0.98
CA GLY A 333 4.01 -17.86 -1.55
C GLY A 333 2.50 -17.80 -1.35
N GLU A 334 2.02 -16.85 -0.54
CA GLU A 334 0.59 -16.56 -0.34
C GLU A 334 0.12 -15.38 -1.19
N GLY A 335 1.03 -14.73 -1.93
CA GLY A 335 0.75 -13.56 -2.76
C GLY A 335 0.83 -12.23 -2.00
N ASN A 336 1.35 -12.23 -0.77
CA ASN A 336 1.49 -11.02 0.03
C ASN A 336 2.74 -10.29 -0.39
N LYS A 337 2.64 -8.97 -0.62
CA LYS A 337 3.82 -8.14 -0.85
C LYS A 337 4.67 -8.10 0.42
N ILE A 338 5.95 -8.41 0.28
CA ILE A 338 6.93 -8.42 1.37
C ILE A 338 8.06 -7.40 1.16
N ALA A 339 8.22 -6.91 -0.07
CA ALA A 339 9.09 -5.80 -0.40
C ALA A 339 8.73 -5.26 -1.78
N GLU A 340 9.02 -3.99 -2.03
CA GLU A 340 9.08 -3.42 -3.37
C GLU A 340 10.21 -2.41 -3.40
N ASP A 341 10.76 -2.18 -4.58
CA ASP A 341 11.86 -1.26 -4.76
C ASP A 341 11.90 -0.76 -6.20
N ASP A 342 11.98 0.56 -6.37
CA ASP A 342 12.12 1.29 -7.62
C ASP A 342 13.54 1.84 -7.84
N ASP A 343 14.35 2.04 -6.80
CA ASP A 343 15.66 2.69 -6.96
C ASP A 343 16.79 2.21 -6.04
N GLY A 344 16.76 0.95 -5.60
CA GLY A 344 17.79 0.29 -4.80
C GLY A 344 19.15 0.10 -5.47
N GLY A 345 19.32 0.55 -6.72
CA GLY A 345 20.57 0.51 -7.50
C GLY A 345 21.04 1.89 -7.99
N SER A 346 22.12 1.92 -8.76
CA SER A 346 22.59 3.16 -9.42
C SER A 346 21.76 3.42 -10.68
N GLY A 347 21.01 4.52 -10.74
CA GLY A 347 20.22 4.89 -11.93
C GLY A 347 18.81 4.30 -11.89
N ASN A 348 18.32 3.79 -13.03
CA ASN A 348 16.97 3.22 -13.22
C ASN A 348 16.89 1.73 -12.80
N ASP A 349 17.76 1.30 -11.89
CA ASP A 349 17.91 -0.09 -11.47
C ASP A 349 17.18 -0.31 -10.12
N ALA A 350 16.43 -1.40 -10.01
CA ALA A 350 15.80 -1.81 -8.75
C ALA A 350 16.65 -2.87 -8.04
N SER A 351 16.80 -2.78 -6.72
CA SER A 351 17.37 -3.81 -5.87
C SER A 351 16.65 -4.02 -4.53
N ILE A 352 16.00 -5.17 -4.40
CA ILE A 352 15.40 -5.61 -3.14
C ILE A 352 16.40 -6.44 -2.34
N THR A 353 16.70 -6.03 -1.10
CA THR A 353 17.48 -6.85 -0.17
C THR A 353 16.76 -7.09 1.15
N LEU A 354 16.37 -8.34 1.41
CA LEU A 354 15.64 -8.72 2.61
C LEU A 354 16.10 -10.06 3.19
N THR A 355 15.75 -10.29 4.45
CA THR A 355 15.77 -11.61 5.06
C THR A 355 14.40 -12.24 4.85
N LEU A 356 14.36 -13.42 4.24
CA LEU A 356 13.11 -14.11 3.93
C LEU A 356 12.41 -14.53 5.23
N PRO A 357 11.13 -14.19 5.42
CA PRO A 357 10.43 -14.43 6.68
C PRO A 357 10.08 -15.92 6.88
N LYS A 358 9.86 -16.66 5.79
CA LYS A 358 9.40 -18.06 5.84
C LYS A 358 10.02 -18.93 4.75
N ASP A 359 9.92 -20.24 4.93
CA ASP A 359 10.21 -21.17 3.85
C ASP A 359 9.11 -21.06 2.78
N GLY A 360 9.50 -21.12 1.51
CA GLY A 360 8.50 -21.21 0.45
C GLY A 360 8.96 -20.69 -0.90
N ASN A 361 7.99 -20.64 -1.81
CA ASN A 361 8.15 -20.00 -3.10
C ASN A 361 7.87 -18.51 -2.96
N TYR A 362 8.68 -17.70 -3.63
CA TYR A 362 8.52 -16.26 -3.73
C TYR A 362 8.27 -15.88 -5.20
N VAL A 363 7.53 -14.80 -5.42
CA VAL A 363 7.23 -14.27 -6.76
C VAL A 363 7.79 -12.86 -6.86
N VAL A 364 8.54 -12.55 -7.91
CA VAL A 364 9.02 -11.20 -8.21
C VAL A 364 8.28 -10.70 -9.44
N TYR A 365 7.55 -9.61 -9.32
CA TYR A 365 7.05 -8.87 -10.47
C TYR A 365 8.12 -7.88 -10.91
N ALA A 366 8.75 -8.17 -12.04
CA ALA A 366 9.59 -7.23 -12.76
C ALA A 366 8.65 -6.29 -13.54
N ASN A 367 8.61 -5.03 -13.16
CA ASN A 367 7.66 -4.01 -13.61
C ASN A 367 8.41 -2.73 -13.99
N THR A 368 7.68 -1.70 -14.43
CA THR A 368 8.17 -0.35 -14.66
C THR A 368 7.63 0.64 -13.64
N TYR A 369 8.35 1.73 -13.39
CA TYR A 369 7.89 2.84 -12.57
C TYR A 369 6.70 3.53 -13.25
N ASP A 370 6.82 3.81 -14.55
CA ASP A 370 5.81 4.50 -15.34
C ASP A 370 4.88 3.53 -16.08
N VAL A 371 3.61 3.92 -16.20
CA VAL A 371 2.57 3.13 -16.87
C VAL A 371 2.82 3.12 -18.38
N GLY A 372 2.79 1.92 -18.99
CA GLY A 372 2.91 1.75 -20.43
C GLY A 372 4.34 1.62 -20.97
N GLU A 373 5.36 1.70 -20.10
CA GLU A 373 6.75 1.48 -20.50
C GLU A 373 7.02 0.02 -20.89
N ILE A 374 7.80 -0.16 -21.95
CA ILE A 374 8.24 -1.45 -22.47
C ILE A 374 9.72 -1.38 -22.80
N GLY A 375 10.45 -2.48 -22.59
CA GLY A 375 11.89 -2.50 -22.86
C GLY A 375 12.60 -3.68 -22.24
N ASN A 376 13.88 -3.80 -22.58
CA ASN A 376 14.74 -4.89 -22.14
C ASN A 376 15.28 -4.67 -20.73
N PHE A 377 15.45 -5.75 -19.98
CA PHE A 377 16.07 -5.72 -18.65
C PHE A 377 16.81 -7.01 -18.33
N THR A 378 17.62 -6.97 -17.27
CA THR A 378 18.20 -8.16 -16.65
C THR A 378 17.72 -8.30 -15.23
N ILE A 379 17.45 -9.52 -14.77
CA ILE A 379 17.03 -9.79 -13.38
C ILE A 379 17.87 -10.92 -12.77
N SER A 380 18.27 -10.79 -11.52
CA SER A 380 19.07 -11.80 -10.81
C SER A 380 18.65 -11.92 -9.34
N ALA A 381 18.91 -13.09 -8.76
CA ALA A 381 18.69 -13.36 -7.35
C ALA A 381 19.92 -14.03 -6.74
N GLN A 382 20.53 -13.40 -5.74
CA GLN A 382 21.75 -13.88 -5.08
C GLN A 382 21.50 -14.09 -3.58
N PRO A 383 21.86 -15.25 -3.02
CA PRO A 383 21.91 -15.39 -1.56
C PRO A 383 23.02 -14.50 -1.01
N LEU A 384 22.69 -13.72 0.01
CA LEU A 384 23.67 -12.97 0.77
C LEU A 384 24.19 -13.86 1.89
N ASN A 385 25.34 -14.48 1.67
CA ASN A 385 26.09 -15.15 2.72
C ASN A 385 26.65 -14.08 3.67
N ILE A 386 25.90 -13.75 4.73
CA ILE A 386 26.46 -13.02 5.85
C ILE A 386 27.42 -13.98 6.54
N ASN A 387 28.72 -13.79 6.33
CA ASN A 387 29.72 -14.43 7.15
C ASN A 387 29.55 -13.88 8.58
N PRO A 388 29.10 -14.67 9.58
CA PRO A 388 28.76 -14.14 10.91
C PRO A 388 29.97 -13.52 11.62
N ASN A 389 31.18 -13.87 11.18
CA ASN A 389 32.45 -13.33 11.68
C ASN A 389 32.92 -12.06 10.96
N ARG A 390 32.12 -11.45 10.06
CA ARG A 390 32.41 -10.15 9.44
C ARG A 390 31.38 -9.05 9.70
N SER A 391 30.38 -9.29 10.55
CA SER A 391 29.64 -8.21 11.20
C SER A 391 30.41 -7.76 12.43
N ILE A 392 31.36 -6.84 12.26
CA ILE A 392 31.72 -5.97 13.37
C ILE A 392 30.58 -4.94 13.41
N PRO A 393 29.61 -5.01 14.35
CA PRO A 393 28.69 -3.90 14.54
C PRO A 393 29.52 -2.63 14.70
N PRO A 394 29.12 -1.49 14.12
CA PRO A 394 29.88 -0.26 14.25
C PRO A 394 30.25 -0.07 15.73
N SER A 395 31.54 -0.03 16.03
CA SER A 395 32.00 0.44 17.34
C SER A 395 31.54 1.89 17.45
N PHE A 396 30.51 2.11 18.26
CA PHE A 396 30.04 3.45 18.58
C PHE A 396 31.05 4.05 19.57
N PRO A 397 31.58 5.25 19.31
CA PRO A 397 32.42 5.92 20.28
C PRO A 397 31.61 6.15 21.57
N ASN A 398 32.24 5.90 22.73
CA ASN A 398 31.69 6.39 23.99
C ASN A 398 31.59 7.92 23.91
N SER A 399 30.54 8.51 24.46
CA SER A 399 30.19 9.94 24.41
C SER A 399 31.27 10.92 24.93
N ASN A 400 32.46 10.44 25.31
CA ASN A 400 33.50 11.21 26.01
C ASN A 400 34.88 11.26 25.32
N THR A 401 35.02 10.97 24.03
CA THR A 401 36.32 11.18 23.33
C THR A 401 36.20 12.08 22.09
N PRO A 402 36.72 13.32 22.14
CA PRO A 402 36.80 14.16 20.95
C PRO A 402 38.00 13.72 20.10
N ARG A 403 37.77 13.44 18.81
CA ARG A 403 38.86 13.29 17.83
C ARG A 403 38.65 14.29 16.69
N ASN A 404 39.49 15.33 16.74
CA ASN A 404 39.84 16.32 15.72
C ASN A 404 38.77 17.33 15.27
N SER A 405 38.88 18.53 15.87
CA SER A 405 38.81 19.86 15.25
C SER A 405 37.72 20.11 14.20
N ALA A 406 36.52 20.41 14.67
CA ALA A 406 35.57 21.29 13.99
C ALA A 406 35.00 22.28 15.01
N SER A 407 34.88 23.55 14.62
CA SER A 407 34.51 24.69 15.46
C SER A 407 33.24 24.42 16.29
N ALA A 408 33.35 24.55 17.61
CA ALA A 408 32.21 24.51 18.52
C ALA A 408 31.30 25.72 18.28
N PHE A 409 30.20 25.53 17.56
CA PHE A 409 29.05 26.42 17.64
C PHE A 409 28.19 25.99 18.83
N SER A 410 27.84 26.95 19.70
CA SER A 410 26.86 26.73 20.78
C SER A 410 25.54 26.22 20.18
N PRO A 411 25.04 25.04 20.57
CA PRO A 411 23.77 24.55 20.04
C PRO A 411 22.61 25.40 20.57
N ALA A 412 21.62 25.64 19.72
CA ALA A 412 20.31 26.15 20.12
C ALA A 412 19.69 25.27 21.23
N PRO A 413 18.78 25.79 22.06
CA PRO A 413 18.02 24.94 22.99
C PRO A 413 17.40 23.77 22.21
N ASN A 414 17.50 22.57 22.77
CA ASN A 414 16.96 21.31 22.27
C ASN A 414 17.81 20.53 21.23
N VAL A 415 19.04 20.96 20.91
CA VAL A 415 19.95 20.16 20.05
C VAL A 415 20.81 19.22 20.91
N ILE A 416 20.60 17.91 20.76
CA ILE A 416 21.32 16.85 21.50
C ILE A 416 22.68 16.56 20.85
N LEU A 417 22.71 16.48 19.51
CA LEU A 417 23.92 16.22 18.73
C LEU A 417 23.86 17.05 17.45
N GLN A 418 24.96 17.71 17.09
CA GLN A 418 25.13 18.26 15.75
C GLN A 418 26.56 18.01 15.28
N ARG A 419 26.70 17.47 14.07
CA ARG A 419 27.98 17.13 13.46
C ARG A 419 27.97 17.51 11.98
N ARG A 420 29.04 18.15 11.54
CA ARG A 420 29.37 18.29 10.12
C ARG A 420 30.53 17.36 9.81
N GLY A 421 30.46 16.65 8.69
CA GLY A 421 31.49 15.71 8.28
C GLY A 421 31.57 15.56 6.78
N ILE A 422 32.54 14.76 6.32
CA ILE A 422 32.74 14.41 4.91
C ILE A 422 32.80 12.89 4.81
N LEU A 423 31.96 12.29 3.97
CA LEU A 423 32.09 10.89 3.56
C LEU A 423 32.94 10.82 2.30
N GLY A 424 34.19 10.38 2.44
CA GLY A 424 35.23 10.50 1.42
C GLY A 424 36.29 9.39 1.49
N PRO A 425 37.39 9.52 0.74
CA PRO A 425 38.54 8.62 0.85
C PRO A 425 39.03 8.52 2.31
N GLY A 426 38.97 7.31 2.87
CA GLY A 426 39.34 7.03 4.27
C GLY A 426 38.17 6.90 5.24
N SER A 427 36.93 7.21 4.83
CA SER A 427 35.73 6.88 5.61
C SER A 427 35.52 5.38 5.70
N ARG A 428 34.76 4.94 6.71
CA ARG A 428 34.46 3.52 6.88
C ARG A 428 33.53 3.06 5.77
N VAL A 429 33.72 1.82 5.35
CA VAL A 429 32.92 1.20 4.29
C VAL A 429 32.03 0.14 4.91
N LEU A 430 30.73 0.16 4.65
CA LEU A 430 29.83 -0.92 5.03
C LEU A 430 30.18 -2.15 4.20
N ALA A 431 30.60 -3.22 4.88
CA ALA A 431 31.05 -4.46 4.23
C ALA A 431 29.96 -5.16 3.40
N ARG A 432 28.69 -4.78 3.59
CA ARG A 432 27.52 -5.34 2.90
C ARG A 432 27.37 -4.84 1.47
N ASP A 433 27.61 -3.55 1.24
CA ASP A 433 27.24 -2.87 0.00
C ASP A 433 28.29 -1.85 -0.50
N GLY A 434 29.36 -1.63 0.26
CA GLY A 434 30.42 -0.70 -0.12
C GLY A 434 30.10 0.78 0.14
N SER A 435 28.94 1.10 0.73
CA SER A 435 28.56 2.48 1.07
C SER A 435 29.48 3.05 2.16
N LEU A 436 29.71 4.36 2.10
CA LEU A 436 30.53 5.04 3.09
C LEU A 436 29.68 5.46 4.26
N PHE A 437 30.17 5.21 5.46
CA PHE A 437 29.48 5.58 6.67
C PHE A 437 30.40 6.16 7.73
N GLU A 438 29.77 6.89 8.64
CA GLU A 438 30.30 7.26 9.93
C GLU A 438 29.29 6.91 11.02
N ALA A 439 29.78 6.59 12.22
CA ALA A 439 28.96 6.13 13.33
C ALA A 439 29.02 7.13 14.49
N PHE A 440 27.85 7.49 14.98
CA PHE A 440 27.64 8.42 16.08
C PHE A 440 26.82 7.77 17.19
N SER A 441 26.74 8.44 18.33
CA SER A 441 25.90 8.02 19.45
C SER A 441 25.34 9.23 20.19
N PHE A 442 24.20 9.03 20.86
CA PHE A 442 23.62 9.99 21.80
C PHE A 442 22.93 9.27 22.95
N GLU A 443 22.77 9.95 24.09
CA GLU A 443 22.00 9.44 25.22
C GLU A 443 20.53 9.83 25.08
N GLY A 444 19.64 8.85 25.17
CA GLY A 444 18.19 9.04 25.08
C GLY A 444 17.46 8.58 26.33
N ILE A 445 16.30 9.17 26.60
CA ILE A 445 15.43 8.83 27.74
C ILE A 445 14.15 8.19 27.21
N ALA A 446 13.65 7.15 27.88
CA ALA A 446 12.36 6.53 27.55
C ALA A 446 11.24 7.59 27.53
N GLY A 447 10.42 7.61 26.48
CA GLY A 447 9.34 8.57 26.28
C GLY A 447 9.78 9.93 25.69
N GLN A 448 11.07 10.16 25.51
CA GLN A 448 11.58 11.37 24.85
C GLN A 448 11.31 11.29 23.34
N VAL A 449 10.73 12.34 22.76
CA VAL A 449 10.58 12.44 21.30
C VAL A 449 11.80 13.13 20.71
N VAL A 450 12.46 12.46 19.76
CA VAL A 450 13.64 12.98 19.06
C VAL A 450 13.43 13.05 17.55
N GLU A 451 13.99 14.08 16.93
CA GLU A 451 14.16 14.20 15.48
C GLU A 451 15.65 14.04 15.14
N ILE A 452 15.97 13.11 14.24
CA ILE A 452 17.32 12.87 13.75
C ILE A 452 17.34 13.17 12.25
N THR A 453 18.14 14.14 11.83
CA THR A 453 18.25 14.55 10.42
C THR A 453 19.67 14.38 9.92
N LEU A 454 19.83 13.77 8.75
CA LEU A 454 21.07 13.76 7.97
C LEU A 454 20.83 14.49 6.66
N ALA A 455 21.50 15.63 6.49
CA ALA A 455 21.41 16.48 5.31
C ALA A 455 22.70 16.42 4.50
N SER A 456 22.61 16.30 3.18
CA SER A 456 23.75 16.42 2.27
C SER A 456 23.29 16.93 0.90
N GLU A 457 24.04 17.88 0.36
CA GLU A 457 23.89 18.36 -1.03
C GLU A 457 24.68 17.51 -2.03
N ASP A 458 25.67 16.76 -1.53
CA ASP A 458 26.66 16.06 -2.36
C ASP A 458 26.30 14.60 -2.61
N PHE A 459 25.49 13.99 -1.73
CA PHE A 459 25.07 12.60 -1.86
C PHE A 459 23.69 12.37 -1.25
N ARG A 460 23.01 11.29 -1.69
CA ARG A 460 21.73 10.86 -1.11
C ARG A 460 21.98 10.29 0.30
N PRO A 461 21.42 10.90 1.37
CA PRO A 461 21.67 10.47 2.73
C PRO A 461 20.90 9.19 3.08
N TYR A 462 21.53 8.32 3.89
CA TYR A 462 20.89 7.14 4.46
C TYR A 462 21.20 7.07 5.96
N LEU A 463 20.16 7.02 6.77
CA LEU A 463 20.23 7.08 8.22
C LEU A 463 19.75 5.77 8.82
N VAL A 464 20.50 5.23 9.79
CA VAL A 464 20.07 4.06 10.59
C VAL A 464 20.21 4.37 12.07
N LEU A 465 19.16 4.09 12.82
CA LEU A 465 19.11 4.21 14.28
C LEU A 465 19.20 2.83 14.94
N PHE A 466 20.05 2.73 15.96
CA PHE A 466 20.26 1.53 16.77
C PHE A 466 19.86 1.79 18.22
N SER A 467 19.22 0.78 18.84
CA SER A 467 18.89 0.75 20.25
C SER A 467 20.14 0.63 21.15
N PRO A 468 20.01 0.88 22.46
CA PRO A 468 21.05 0.55 23.44
C PRO A 468 21.53 -0.91 23.42
N GLN A 469 20.68 -1.86 23.01
CA GLN A 469 21.05 -3.27 22.81
C GLN A 469 21.60 -3.55 21.40
N LYS A 470 21.93 -2.50 20.63
CA LYS A 470 22.51 -2.56 19.29
C LYS A 470 21.62 -3.23 18.23
N GLN A 471 20.31 -3.18 18.42
CA GLN A 471 19.34 -3.61 17.41
C GLN A 471 18.91 -2.41 16.56
N VAL A 472 18.66 -2.62 15.26
CA VAL A 472 18.10 -1.55 14.41
C VAL A 472 16.68 -1.24 14.86
N ILE A 473 16.39 0.04 15.12
CA ILE A 473 15.06 0.54 15.47
C ILE A 473 14.37 1.05 14.21
N GLU A 474 15.07 1.89 13.44
CA GLU A 474 14.50 2.57 12.28
C GLU A 474 15.59 2.93 11.28
N GLN A 475 15.22 3.11 10.02
CA GLN A 475 16.11 3.53 8.95
C GLN A 475 15.35 4.43 7.95
N ASN A 476 16.02 5.42 7.38
CA ASN A 476 15.42 6.36 6.42
C ASN A 476 16.44 6.74 5.33
N SER A 477 16.04 6.67 4.06
CA SER A 477 16.89 6.91 2.87
C SER A 477 16.71 8.30 2.23
N GLY A 478 16.05 9.22 2.92
CA GLY A 478 15.87 10.60 2.49
C GLY A 478 14.92 10.81 1.31
N ILE A 479 13.83 10.05 1.26
CA ILE A 479 12.77 10.19 0.25
C ILE A 479 11.92 11.43 0.58
N THR A 480 12.46 12.61 0.30
CA THR A 480 11.70 13.85 0.15
C THR A 480 11.94 14.42 -1.25
N ALA A 481 11.08 15.34 -1.71
CA ALA A 481 11.12 15.86 -3.08
C ALA A 481 12.47 16.51 -3.48
N ASP A 482 13.30 16.89 -2.50
CA ASP A 482 14.63 17.46 -2.73
C ASP A 482 15.78 16.42 -2.70
N ARG A 483 15.53 15.18 -2.23
CA ARG A 483 16.51 14.09 -2.07
C ARG A 483 17.75 14.44 -1.22
N GLN A 484 17.73 15.56 -0.49
CA GLN A 484 18.88 16.10 0.23
C GLN A 484 18.88 15.73 1.72
N ASN A 485 17.78 15.21 2.24
CA ASN A 485 17.57 15.03 3.68
C ASN A 485 16.96 13.67 4.02
N ALA A 486 17.60 12.92 4.93
CA ALA A 486 17.01 11.77 5.63
C ALA A 486 16.62 12.16 7.05
N ALA A 487 15.40 11.82 7.48
CA ALA A 487 14.89 12.18 8.80
C ALA A 487 14.18 11.01 9.49
N ILE A 488 14.45 10.82 10.77
CA ILE A 488 13.78 9.86 11.65
C ILE A 488 13.18 10.66 12.81
N THR A 489 11.88 10.50 13.08
CA THR A 489 11.21 11.09 14.25
C THR A 489 10.48 10.01 15.01
N LEU A 490 10.88 9.79 16.26
CA LEU A 490 10.28 8.76 17.11
C LEU A 490 10.26 9.15 18.59
N GLU A 491 9.35 8.53 19.33
CA GLU A 491 9.41 8.43 20.78
C GLU A 491 10.36 7.29 21.17
N LEU A 492 11.35 7.58 22.00
CA LEU A 492 12.37 6.60 22.38
C LEU A 492 11.76 5.55 23.32
N PRO A 493 11.84 4.24 22.99
CA PRO A 493 11.16 3.20 23.75
C PRO A 493 11.82 2.88 25.11
N GLN A 494 13.07 3.31 25.31
CA GLN A 494 13.86 3.01 26.52
C GLN A 494 14.99 4.01 26.73
N THR A 495 15.45 4.12 27.98
CA THR A 495 16.60 4.96 28.34
C THR A 495 17.92 4.25 28.01
N GLY A 496 18.88 4.97 27.42
CA GLY A 496 20.25 4.49 27.19
C GLY A 496 20.95 5.12 25.98
N THR A 497 22.12 4.59 25.63
CA THR A 497 22.92 5.07 24.50
C THR A 497 22.39 4.54 23.17
N TYR A 498 21.91 5.42 22.30
CA TYR A 498 21.49 5.08 20.95
C TYR A 498 22.65 5.24 19.98
N GLY A 499 22.73 4.36 18.99
CA GLY A 499 23.73 4.40 17.92
C GLY A 499 23.12 4.97 16.64
N ILE A 500 23.85 5.84 15.94
CA ILE A 500 23.45 6.38 14.65
C ILE A 500 24.50 5.98 13.62
N VAL A 501 24.06 5.53 12.46
CA VAL A 501 24.92 5.38 11.29
C VAL A 501 24.47 6.42 10.27
N ALA A 502 25.35 7.39 9.99
CA ALA A 502 25.21 8.35 8.90
C ALA A 502 25.93 7.78 7.69
N ASN A 503 25.16 7.38 6.68
CA ASN A 503 25.63 6.61 5.54
C ASN A 503 25.30 7.33 4.22
N THR A 504 26.05 7.03 3.18
CA THR A 504 25.60 7.29 1.81
C THR A 504 24.61 6.20 1.40
N TYR A 505 23.62 6.53 0.59
CA TYR A 505 22.66 5.53 0.09
C TYR A 505 23.35 4.40 -0.68
N ASP A 506 24.37 4.73 -1.46
CA ASP A 506 25.13 3.78 -2.28
C ASP A 506 26.66 3.94 -2.10
N GLN A 507 27.41 3.04 -2.74
CA GLN A 507 28.87 3.03 -2.73
C GLN A 507 29.54 4.21 -3.46
N SER A 508 28.81 4.99 -4.25
CA SER A 508 29.32 6.10 -5.06
C SER A 508 29.20 7.45 -4.37
N GLY A 509 28.26 7.62 -3.43
CA GLY A 509 28.03 8.87 -2.73
C GLY A 509 29.26 9.36 -1.96
N ARG A 510 29.69 10.59 -2.19
CA ARG A 510 30.83 11.23 -1.49
C ARG A 510 30.49 12.70 -1.26
N GLY A 511 30.93 13.27 -0.14
CA GLY A 511 30.84 14.71 0.09
C GLY A 511 30.46 15.07 1.52
N GLU A 512 30.10 16.34 1.70
CA GLU A 512 29.77 16.95 2.98
C GLU A 512 28.38 16.54 3.47
N TYR A 513 28.23 16.45 4.79
CA TYR A 513 26.94 16.23 5.43
C TYR A 513 26.80 16.98 6.75
N VAL A 514 25.55 17.16 7.17
CA VAL A 514 25.17 17.66 8.49
C VAL A 514 24.24 16.65 9.16
N LEU A 515 24.69 16.03 10.24
CA LEU A 515 23.87 15.21 11.14
C LEU A 515 23.40 16.08 12.31
N THR A 516 22.10 16.06 12.59
CA THR A 516 21.49 16.74 13.74
C THR A 516 20.54 15.80 14.49
N VAL A 517 20.61 15.79 15.82
CA VAL A 517 19.65 15.15 16.72
C VAL A 517 19.04 16.25 17.60
N LYS A 518 17.72 16.35 17.62
CA LYS A 518 16.99 17.33 18.43
C LYS A 518 15.97 16.64 19.34
N SER A 519 15.78 17.18 20.53
CA SER A 519 14.60 16.92 21.36
C SER A 519 13.43 17.74 20.82
N LEU A 520 12.27 17.13 20.62
CA LEU A 520 11.03 17.85 20.26
C LEU A 520 10.17 18.22 21.47
N GLN A 521 10.66 17.89 22.67
CA GLN A 521 10.07 18.19 23.97
C GLN A 521 11.02 18.98 24.83
#